data_AF-A0A7V9CZW4-F1
#
_entry.id   AF-A0A7V9CZW4-F1
#
_cell.length_a   1.000
_cell.length_b   1.000
_cell.length_c   1.000
_cell.angle_alpha   90.00
_cell.angle_beta   90.00
_cell.angle_gamma   90.00
#
_symmetry.space_group_name_H-M   'P 1'
#
loop_
_entity.id
_entity.type
_entity.pdbx_description
1 polymer ?
#
loop_
_entity_poly.entity_id
_entity_poly.type
_entity_poly.pdbx_seq_one_letter_code
_entity_poly.pdbx_strand_id
1 'polypeptide(L)'
;MNGTKYTHEELVARARERANEENLHSFQVERRRLYLVKSRKLRPGTYHMVRVHRSGQVTCDCPGWERWTVCAHQQTVVKRLEREAARREWYREQYLQADLPSEEPERDDTDHLRAA
;
A
#
# COMPACT_ATOMS: atom_id res chain seq x y z
N MET A 1 -15.24 -25.14 -27.00
CA MET A 1 -14.92 -24.83 -25.59
C MET A 1 -15.40 -23.42 -25.31
N ASN A 2 -16.52 -23.28 -24.59
CA ASN A 2 -17.09 -21.97 -24.21
C ASN A 2 -16.21 -21.36 -23.12
N GLY A 3 -15.10 -20.73 -23.54
CA GLY A 3 -14.28 -19.92 -22.65
C GLY A 3 -15.01 -18.63 -22.37
N THR A 4 -15.73 -18.57 -21.26
CA THR A 4 -16.24 -17.32 -20.69
C THR A 4 -15.02 -16.43 -20.46
N LYS A 5 -14.74 -15.53 -21.41
CA LYS A 5 -13.65 -14.56 -21.30
C LYS A 5 -14.09 -13.54 -20.25
N TYR A 6 -13.64 -13.73 -19.01
CA TYR A 6 -13.79 -12.69 -18.00
C TYR A 6 -13.16 -11.41 -18.52
N THR A 7 -13.86 -10.29 -18.38
CA THR A 7 -13.29 -8.99 -18.66
C THR A 7 -12.19 -8.68 -17.64
N HIS A 8 -11.31 -7.75 -17.98
CA HIS A 8 -10.26 -7.32 -17.04
C HIS A 8 -10.87 -6.78 -15.73
N GLU A 9 -11.98 -6.04 -15.83
CA GLU A 9 -12.70 -5.50 -14.67
C GLU A 9 -13.25 -6.59 -13.76
N GLU A 10 -13.82 -7.65 -14.34
CA GLU A 10 -14.30 -8.81 -13.57
C GLU A 10 -13.15 -9.52 -12.85
N LEU A 11 -11.99 -9.67 -13.50
CA LEU A 11 -10.81 -10.25 -12.88
C LEU A 11 -10.30 -9.39 -11.72
N VAL A 12 -10.32 -8.06 -11.86
CA VAL A 12 -9.95 -7.11 -10.79
C VAL A 12 -10.94 -7.20 -9.63
N ALA A 13 -12.24 -7.21 -9.90
CA ALA A 13 -13.27 -7.33 -8.87
C ALA A 13 -13.09 -8.61 -8.04
N ARG A 14 -12.93 -9.76 -8.71
CA ARG A 14 -12.70 -11.05 -8.06
C ARG A 14 -11.40 -11.08 -7.26
N ALA A 15 -10.32 -10.49 -7.78
CA ALA A 15 -9.05 -10.41 -7.06
C ALA A 15 -9.17 -9.55 -5.79
N ARG A 16 -9.94 -8.46 -5.82
CA ARG A 16 -10.22 -7.61 -4.66
C ARG A 16 -11.06 -8.33 -3.62
N GLU A 17 -12.11 -9.03 -4.04
CA GLU A 17 -12.94 -9.87 -3.17
C GLU A 17 -12.09 -10.90 -2.44
N ARG A 18 -11.31 -11.69 -3.20
CA ARG A 18 -10.41 -12.70 -2.65
C ARG A 18 -9.38 -12.12 -1.68
N ALA A 19 -8.85 -10.92 -1.95
CA ALA A 19 -7.92 -10.25 -1.04
C ALA A 19 -8.55 -9.94 0.32
N ASN A 20 -9.83 -9.55 0.34
CA ASN A 20 -10.58 -9.31 1.57
C ASN A 20 -10.93 -10.64 2.26
N GLU A 21 -11.41 -11.63 1.51
CA GLU A 21 -11.76 -12.95 2.02
C GLU A 21 -10.57 -13.63 2.69
N GLU A 22 -9.40 -13.63 2.06
CA GLU A 22 -8.17 -14.24 2.58
C GLU A 22 -7.47 -13.39 3.65
N ASN A 23 -7.99 -12.18 3.92
CA ASN A 23 -7.43 -11.20 4.85
C ASN A 23 -5.93 -10.99 4.59
N LEU A 24 -5.58 -10.70 3.34
CA LEU A 24 -4.19 -10.51 2.93
C LEU A 24 -3.57 -9.30 3.64
N HIS A 25 -2.35 -9.48 4.14
CA HIS A 25 -1.57 -8.44 4.79
C HIS A 25 -0.32 -8.11 3.98
N SER A 26 -0.01 -6.82 3.83
CA SER A 26 1.16 -6.34 3.11
C SER A 26 2.21 -5.74 4.05
N PHE A 27 3.44 -6.22 3.95
CA PHE A 27 4.62 -5.68 4.62
C PHE A 27 5.45 -4.91 3.59
N GLN A 28 5.88 -3.71 3.94
CA GLN A 28 6.76 -2.94 3.08
C GLN A 28 8.21 -3.36 3.37
N VAL A 29 8.94 -3.74 2.32
CA VAL A 29 10.35 -4.15 2.42
C VAL A 29 11.28 -3.04 1.93
N GLU A 30 10.98 -2.49 0.77
CA GLU A 30 11.70 -1.35 0.20
C GLU A 30 10.74 -0.19 0.03
N ARG A 31 11.20 1.01 0.39
CA ARG A 31 10.40 2.24 0.45
C ARG A 31 9.62 2.46 -0.85
N ARG A 32 8.33 2.15 -0.79
CA ARG A 32 7.30 2.29 -1.84
C ARG A 32 7.62 1.59 -3.17
N ARG A 33 8.49 0.57 -3.14
CA ARG A 33 8.91 -0.20 -4.32
C ARG A 33 8.71 -1.69 -4.18
N LEU A 34 8.84 -2.22 -2.96
CA LEU A 34 8.77 -3.65 -2.72
C LEU A 34 7.90 -3.96 -1.51
N TYR A 35 6.98 -4.89 -1.71
CA TYR A 35 6.06 -5.36 -0.70
C TYR A 35 6.07 -6.87 -0.65
N LEU A 36 5.97 -7.44 0.56
CA LEU A 36 5.65 -8.85 0.77
C LEU A 36 4.20 -8.95 1.18
N VAL A 37 3.43 -9.78 0.50
CA VAL A 37 2.03 -10.02 0.82
C VAL A 37 1.87 -11.44 1.33
N LYS A 38 1.16 -11.59 2.45
CA LYS A 38 0.89 -12.86 3.10
C LYS A 38 -0.61 -13.00 3.34
N SER A 39 -1.14 -14.18 3.09
CA SER A 39 -2.48 -14.55 3.54
C SER A 39 -2.49 -14.84 5.04
N ARG A 40 -3.51 -14.33 5.74
CA ARG A 40 -3.72 -14.66 7.16
C ARG A 40 -4.58 -15.90 7.35
N LYS A 41 -5.29 -16.35 6.30
CA LYS A 41 -6.17 -17.53 6.34
C LYS A 41 -5.57 -18.77 5.68
N LEU A 42 -4.78 -18.61 4.62
CA LEU A 42 -4.05 -19.72 4.01
C LEU A 42 -2.77 -19.99 4.81
N ARG A 43 -2.32 -21.26 4.78
CA ARG A 43 -1.27 -21.84 5.65
C ARG A 43 -0.10 -20.87 5.93
N PRO A 44 0.48 -20.89 7.15
CA PRO A 44 1.68 -20.11 7.45
C PRO A 44 2.81 -20.49 6.47
N GLY A 45 3.41 -19.51 5.80
CA GLY A 45 4.68 -19.67 5.11
C GLY A 45 4.78 -19.08 3.70
N THR A 46 3.68 -18.88 2.97
CA THR A 46 3.77 -18.36 1.60
C THR A 46 3.67 -16.83 1.60
N TYR A 47 4.81 -16.18 1.35
CA TYR A 47 4.88 -14.76 1.03
C TYR A 47 4.99 -14.60 -0.48
N HIS A 48 4.26 -13.64 -1.02
CA HIS A 48 4.34 -13.24 -2.42
C HIS A 48 4.93 -11.85 -2.52
N MET A 49 5.93 -11.70 -3.39
CA MET A 49 6.58 -10.44 -3.63
C MET A 49 5.77 -9.62 -4.65
N VAL A 50 5.48 -8.38 -4.27
CA VAL A 50 4.79 -7.41 -5.12
C VAL A 50 5.68 -6.20 -5.33
N ARG A 51 5.99 -5.90 -6.60
CA ARG A 51 6.88 -4.81 -7.02
C ARG A 51 6.08 -3.67 -7.61
N VAL A 52 6.43 -2.45 -7.23
CA VAL A 52 5.89 -1.20 -7.80
C VAL A 52 6.98 -0.56 -8.64
N HIS A 53 6.74 -0.48 -9.94
CA HIS A 53 7.65 0.12 -10.91
C HIS A 53 7.53 1.63 -10.92
N ARG A 54 8.56 2.32 -11.44
CA ARG A 54 8.54 3.78 -11.57
C ARG A 54 7.41 4.30 -12.46
N SER A 55 6.94 3.49 -13.40
CA SER A 55 5.77 3.77 -14.25
C SER A 55 4.43 3.73 -13.51
N GLY A 56 4.41 3.30 -12.24
CA GLY A 56 3.19 3.04 -11.49
C GLY A 56 2.62 1.62 -11.67
N GLN A 57 3.21 0.81 -12.56
CA GLN A 57 2.80 -0.58 -12.74
C GLN A 57 3.09 -1.39 -11.48
N VAL A 58 2.12 -2.19 -11.04
CA VAL A 58 2.25 -3.10 -9.89
C VAL A 58 2.25 -4.53 -10.38
N THR A 59 3.28 -5.31 -10.05
CA THR A 59 3.48 -6.69 -10.53
C THR A 59 3.67 -7.64 -9.34
N CYS A 60 3.34 -8.93 -9.51
CA CYS A 60 3.38 -9.93 -8.44
C CYS A 60 4.02 -11.23 -8.94
N ASP A 61 4.68 -11.98 -8.06
CA ASP A 61 5.33 -13.26 -8.39
C ASP A 61 4.42 -14.50 -8.32
N CYS A 62 3.16 -14.32 -7.93
CA CYS A 62 2.25 -15.46 -7.75
C CYS A 62 1.70 -16.01 -9.10
N PRO A 63 1.33 -17.30 -9.17
CA PRO A 63 0.78 -17.91 -10.39
C PRO A 63 -0.48 -17.24 -10.93
N GLY A 64 -1.28 -16.62 -10.06
CA GLY A 64 -2.46 -15.85 -10.47
C GLY A 64 -2.10 -14.64 -11.33
N TRP A 65 -1.00 -13.97 -11.01
CA TRP A 65 -0.49 -12.85 -11.80
C TRP A 65 0.07 -13.33 -13.15
N GLU A 66 0.85 -14.39 -13.15
CA GLU A 66 1.42 -14.95 -14.39
C GLU A 66 0.32 -15.33 -15.40
N ARG A 67 -0.80 -15.89 -14.92
CA ARG A 67 -1.89 -16.32 -15.79
C ARG A 67 -2.81 -15.18 -16.25
N TRP A 68 -3.12 -14.22 -15.37
CA TRP A 68 -4.19 -13.26 -15.61
C TRP A 68 -3.75 -11.80 -15.58
N THR A 69 -2.48 -11.54 -15.24
CA THR A 69 -1.94 -10.18 -14.98
C THR A 69 -2.74 -9.40 -13.92
N VAL A 70 -3.47 -10.12 -13.07
CA VAL A 70 -4.28 -9.60 -11.97
C VAL A 70 -4.32 -10.67 -10.88
N CYS A 71 -4.08 -10.29 -9.62
CA CYS A 71 -4.17 -11.22 -8.49
C CYS A 71 -4.49 -10.51 -7.17
N ALA A 72 -4.91 -11.28 -6.17
CA ALA A 72 -5.29 -10.75 -4.85
C ALA A 72 -4.12 -10.02 -4.14
N HIS A 73 -2.88 -10.52 -4.27
CA HIS A 73 -1.71 -9.89 -3.68
C HIS A 73 -1.42 -8.52 -4.29
N GLN A 74 -1.46 -8.43 -5.62
CA GLN A 74 -1.28 -7.17 -6.35
C GLN A 74 -2.37 -6.17 -5.96
N GLN A 75 -3.64 -6.60 -5.93
CA GLN A 75 -4.76 -5.73 -5.51
C GLN A 75 -4.65 -5.27 -4.05
N THR A 76 -4.07 -6.07 -3.16
CA THR A 76 -3.80 -5.67 -1.77
C THR A 76 -2.83 -4.48 -1.70
N VAL A 77 -1.77 -4.51 -2.52
CA VAL A 77 -0.80 -3.41 -2.60
C VAL A 77 -1.40 -2.20 -3.30
N VAL A 78 -2.15 -2.38 -4.39
CA VAL A 78 -2.87 -1.27 -5.07
C VAL A 78 -3.76 -0.53 -4.08
N LYS A 79 -4.62 -1.27 -3.35
CA LYS A 79 -5.50 -0.68 -2.31
C LYS A 79 -4.72 0.05 -1.22
N ARG A 80 -3.54 -0.44 -0.84
CA ARG A 80 -2.66 0.25 0.12
C ARG A 80 -2.13 1.57 -0.46
N LEU A 81 -1.65 1.56 -1.69
CA LEU A 81 -1.11 2.73 -2.37
C LEU A 81 -2.18 3.81 -2.54
N GLU A 82 -3.39 3.43 -2.92
CA GLU A 82 -4.56 4.33 -3.01
C GLU A 82 -4.82 5.02 -1.66
N ARG A 83 -4.86 4.26 -0.56
CA ARG A 83 -5.01 4.85 0.79
C ARG A 83 -3.86 5.77 1.19
N GLU A 84 -2.63 5.40 0.86
CA GLU A 84 -1.46 6.24 1.14
C GLU A 84 -1.46 7.53 0.30
N ALA A 85 -1.97 7.48 -0.93
CA ALA A 85 -2.13 8.64 -1.81
C ALA A 85 -3.22 9.57 -1.26
N ALA A 86 -4.41 9.04 -0.98
CA ALA A 86 -5.51 9.81 -0.39
C ALA A 86 -5.11 10.47 0.94
N ARG A 87 -4.34 9.76 1.79
CA ARG A 87 -3.80 10.34 3.02
C ARG A 87 -2.86 11.51 2.75
N ARG A 88 -1.98 11.41 1.75
CA ARG A 88 -1.06 12.51 1.39
C ARG A 88 -1.80 13.69 0.80
N GLU A 89 -2.83 13.45 0.00
CA GLU A 89 -3.68 14.49 -0.55
C GLU A 89 -4.42 15.23 0.56
N TRP A 90 -5.05 14.50 1.49
CA TRP A 90 -5.65 15.09 2.68
C TRP A 90 -4.66 15.94 3.48
N TYR A 91 -3.45 15.42 3.77
CA TYR A 91 -2.40 16.20 4.44
C TYR A 91 -1.99 17.44 3.63
N ARG A 92 -1.85 17.30 2.31
CA ARG A 92 -1.50 18.40 1.43
C ARG A 92 -2.55 19.50 1.50
N GLU A 93 -3.83 19.17 1.46
CA GLU A 93 -4.93 20.13 1.55
C GLU A 93 -4.94 20.83 2.91
N GLN A 94 -4.83 20.08 4.00
CA GLN A 94 -4.85 20.65 5.36
C GLN A 94 -3.65 21.58 5.65
N TYR A 95 -2.46 21.24 5.16
CA TYR A 95 -1.22 21.96 5.50
C TYR A 95 -0.70 22.93 4.43
N LEU A 96 -1.21 22.90 3.19
CA LEU A 96 -1.03 24.02 2.24
C LEU A 96 -2.08 25.13 2.45
N GLN A 97 -3.21 24.84 3.10
CA GLN A 97 -4.18 25.87 3.51
C GLN A 97 -3.89 26.48 4.88
N ALA A 98 -3.07 25.82 5.70
CA ALA A 98 -2.56 26.41 6.92
C ALA A 98 -1.34 27.27 6.56
N ASP A 99 -1.50 28.60 6.61
CA ASP A 99 -0.37 29.52 6.77
C ASP A 99 0.34 29.14 8.08
N LEU A 100 1.35 28.27 7.98
CA LEU A 100 2.22 27.94 9.10
C LEU A 100 2.96 29.22 9.48
N PRO A 101 2.84 29.73 10.73
CA PRO A 101 3.67 30.85 11.16
C PRO A 101 5.13 30.44 11.04
N SER A 102 5.92 31.28 10.36
CA SER A 102 7.33 31.08 10.05
C SER A 102 8.26 31.11 11.27
N GLU A 103 7.72 31.31 12.46
CA GLU A 103 8.49 31.44 13.68
C GLU A 103 8.59 30.07 14.35
N GLU A 104 9.75 29.43 14.16
CA GLU A 104 10.18 28.36 15.07
C GLU A 104 10.08 28.92 16.49
N PRO A 105 9.44 28.22 17.44
CA PRO A 105 9.42 28.71 18.81
C PRO A 105 10.86 28.84 19.29
N GLU A 106 11.24 30.06 19.69
CA GLU A 106 12.52 30.30 20.34
C GLU A 106 12.68 29.26 21.46
N ARG A 107 13.72 28.44 21.36
CA ARG A 107 14.08 27.53 22.43
C ARG A 107 14.48 28.39 23.62
N ASP A 108 13.63 28.41 24.64
CA ASP A 108 13.96 29.03 25.92
C ASP A 108 15.02 28.17 26.60
N ASP A 109 16.29 28.54 26.42
CA ASP A 109 17.48 27.85 26.96
C ASP A 109 17.63 28.02 28.49
N THR A 110 16.57 28.36 29.24
CA THR A 110 16.66 28.62 30.69
C THR A 110 16.45 27.40 31.59
N ASP A 111 16.14 26.21 31.05
CA ASP A 111 15.80 25.03 31.86
C ASP A 111 17.01 24.21 32.39
N HIS A 112 18.25 24.71 32.22
CA HIS A 112 19.46 24.05 32.72
C HIS A 112 19.93 24.49 34.12
N LEU A 113 19.20 25.39 34.81
CA LEU A 113 19.61 25.92 36.12
C LEU A 113 18.80 25.40 37.33
N ARG A 114 18.07 24.29 37.20
CA ARG A 114 17.33 23.70 38.34
C ARG A 114 17.64 22.22 38.57
N ALA A 115 18.88 21.91 38.88
CA ALA A 115 19.25 20.74 39.68
C ALA A 115 20.67 20.93 40.24
N ALA A 116 20.77 21.75 41.29
CA ALA A 116 21.89 21.74 42.24
C ALA A 116 21.43 21.06 43.52
#